data_AF-A0A7V5G1B8-F1
#
_entry.id   AF-A0A7V5G1B8-F1
#
_cell.length_a   1.000
_cell.length_b   1.000
_cell.length_c   1.000
_cell.angle_alpha   90.00
_cell.angle_beta   90.00
_cell.angle_gamma   90.00
#
_symmetry.space_group_name_H-M   'P 1'
#
loop_
_entity.id
_entity.type
_entity.pdbx_description
1 polymer ?
#
loop_
_entity_poly.entity_id
_entity_poly.type
_entity_poly.pdbx_seq_one_letter_code
_entity_poly.pdbx_strand_id
1 'polypeptide(L)'
;YLTIAVLFIANLAGVPMTLGDQILLGITVVALSVGVAALPSASLVMMVVILGQVGLPVEYLAIIAVVDRLLDMVRTSLNVTSDLVVTKIVDVSTQKSKETN
;
A
#
# COMPACT_ATOMS: atom_id res chain seq x y z
N TYR A 1 0.96 -3.16 1.50
CA TYR A 1 0.01 -4.29 1.62
C TYR A 1 -0.55 -4.73 0.27
N LEU A 2 -0.98 -3.79 -0.61
CA LEU A 2 -1.51 -4.09 -1.95
C LEU A 2 -0.61 -5.04 -2.74
N THR A 3 0.69 -4.77 -2.78
CA THR A 3 1.68 -5.62 -3.47
C THR A 3 1.63 -7.08 -2.96
N ILE A 4 1.63 -7.27 -1.65
CA ILE A 4 1.58 -8.61 -1.03
C ILE A 4 0.24 -9.30 -1.35
N ALA A 5 -0.87 -8.57 -1.28
CA ALA A 5 -2.19 -9.11 -1.59
C ALA A 5 -2.31 -9.52 -3.07
N VAL A 6 -1.73 -8.76 -4.00
CA VAL A 6 -1.73 -9.10 -5.44
C VAL A 6 -0.84 -10.31 -5.71
N LEU A 7 0.34 -10.39 -5.10
CA LEU A 7 1.17 -11.59 -5.18
C LEU A 7 0.44 -12.81 -4.62
N PHE A 8 -0.27 -12.66 -3.50
CA PHE A 8 -1.06 -13.73 -2.92
C PHE A 8 -2.15 -14.21 -3.87
N ILE A 9 -2.92 -13.29 -4.46
CA ILE A 9 -3.96 -13.64 -5.44
C ILE A 9 -3.34 -14.30 -6.69
N ALA A 10 -2.24 -13.77 -7.22
CA ALA A 10 -1.58 -14.33 -8.39
C ALA A 10 -1.12 -15.78 -8.13
N ASN A 11 -0.54 -16.05 -6.96
CA ASN A 11 -0.17 -17.41 -6.56
C ASN A 11 -1.40 -18.32 -6.40
N LEU A 12 -2.48 -17.82 -5.80
CA LEU A 12 -3.73 -18.56 -5.62
C LEU A 12 -4.41 -18.88 -6.97
N ALA A 13 -4.32 -17.98 -7.94
CA ALA A 13 -4.83 -18.13 -9.29
C ALA A 13 -3.91 -18.96 -10.21
N GLY A 14 -2.72 -19.36 -9.74
CA GLY A 14 -1.72 -20.07 -10.55
C GLY A 14 -1.12 -19.22 -11.67
N VAL A 15 -1.20 -17.88 -11.56
CA VAL A 15 -0.65 -16.94 -12.55
C VAL A 15 0.78 -16.59 -12.15
N PRO A 16 1.79 -17.00 -12.93
CA PRO A 16 3.18 -16.69 -12.62
C PRO A 16 3.44 -15.18 -12.84
N MET A 17 3.86 -14.48 -11.79
CA MET A 17 4.34 -13.10 -11.90
C MET A 17 5.86 -13.08 -12.05
N THR A 18 6.34 -12.53 -13.16
CA THR A 18 7.78 -12.33 -13.35
C THR A 18 8.31 -11.24 -12.43
N LEU A 19 9.63 -11.17 -12.28
CA LEU A 19 10.26 -10.10 -11.50
C LEU A 19 9.99 -8.71 -12.11
N GLY A 20 9.86 -8.63 -13.43
CA GLY A 20 9.45 -7.41 -14.14
C GLY A 20 8.04 -6.96 -13.76
N ASP A 21 7.08 -7.88 -13.69
CA ASP A 21 5.70 -7.59 -13.29
C ASP A 21 5.63 -7.09 -11.85
N GLN A 22 6.45 -7.64 -10.96
CA GLN A 22 6.53 -7.21 -9.56
C GLN A 22 7.13 -5.81 -9.40
N ILE A 23 8.14 -5.46 -10.20
CA ILE A 23 8.71 -4.10 -10.23
C ILE A 23 7.66 -3.12 -10.75
N LEU A 24 7.00 -3.44 -11.86
CA LEU A 24 5.97 -2.59 -12.44
C LEU A 24 4.79 -2.41 -11.47
N LEU A 25 4.38 -3.47 -10.78
CA LEU A 25 3.40 -3.43 -9.70
C LEU A 25 3.83 -2.47 -8.58
N GLY A 26 5.10 -2.53 -8.15
CA GLY A 26 5.65 -1.62 -7.16
C GLY A 26 5.54 -0.15 -7.58
N ILE A 27 5.91 0.16 -8.83
CA ILE A 27 5.80 1.50 -9.40
C ILE A 27 4.34 1.96 -9.42
N THR A 28 3.42 1.11 -9.90
CA THR A 28 1.98 1.46 -9.93
C THR A 28 1.45 1.73 -8.52
N VAL A 29 1.79 0.89 -7.54
CA VAL A 29 1.32 1.07 -6.15
C VAL A 29 1.83 2.40 -5.57
N VAL A 30 3.08 2.77 -5.83
CA VAL A 30 3.62 4.07 -5.41
C VAL A 30 2.89 5.22 -6.10
N ALA A 31 2.67 5.13 -7.42
CA ALA A 31 1.94 6.15 -8.16
C ALA A 31 0.49 6.32 -7.66
N LEU A 32 -0.22 5.21 -7.40
CA LEU A 32 -1.57 5.21 -6.85
C LEU A 32 -1.62 5.75 -5.42
N SER A 33 -0.58 5.55 -4.61
CA SER A 33 -0.56 6.03 -3.22
C SER A 33 -0.71 7.54 -3.07
N VAL A 34 -0.28 8.31 -4.08
CA VAL A 34 -0.44 9.78 -4.12
C VAL A 34 -1.85 10.17 -4.59
N GLY A 35 -2.45 9.40 -5.51
CA GLY A 35 -3.69 9.76 -6.20
C GLY A 35 -5.00 9.41 -5.47
N VAL A 36 -4.98 8.52 -4.49
CA VAL A 36 -6.21 7.93 -3.91
C VAL A 36 -6.52 8.46 -2.49
N ALA A 37 -5.83 9.52 -2.04
CA ALA A 37 -6.01 10.10 -0.70
C ALA A 37 -7.46 10.54 -0.37
N ALA A 38 -8.31 10.76 -1.38
CA ALA A 38 -9.69 11.26 -1.21
C ALA A 38 -10.77 10.16 -1.19
N LEU A 39 -10.46 8.89 -1.48
CA LEU A 39 -11.50 7.87 -1.66
C LEU A 39 -11.81 7.11 -0.35
N PRO A 40 -13.10 6.95 0.02
CA PRO A 40 -13.50 6.03 1.07
C PRO A 40 -13.19 4.59 0.62
N SER A 41 -12.53 3.80 1.47
CA SER A 41 -12.02 2.46 1.12
C SER A 41 -11.06 2.49 -0.09
N ALA A 42 -10.17 3.49 -0.12
CA ALA A 42 -9.10 3.66 -1.12
C ALA A 42 -8.37 2.34 -1.48
N SER A 43 -8.19 1.49 -0.47
CA SER A 43 -7.56 0.18 -0.48
C SER A 43 -8.19 -0.78 -1.52
N LEU A 44 -9.51 -0.90 -1.54
CA LEU A 44 -10.25 -1.77 -2.45
C LEU A 44 -10.32 -1.20 -3.87
N VAL A 45 -10.45 0.12 -4.01
CA VAL A 45 -10.49 0.77 -5.32
C VAL A 45 -9.16 0.61 -6.05
N MET A 46 -8.04 0.81 -5.35
CA MET A 46 -6.70 0.55 -5.91
C MET A 46 -6.53 -0.91 -6.34
N MET A 47 -7.08 -1.84 -5.56
CA MET A 47 -6.99 -3.27 -5.89
C MET A 47 -7.67 -3.59 -7.23
N VAL A 48 -8.84 -3.00 -7.52
CA VAL A 48 -9.52 -3.19 -8.82
C VAL A 48 -8.64 -2.76 -9.98
N VAL A 49 -8.00 -1.60 -9.86
CA VAL A 49 -7.08 -1.08 -10.90
C VAL A 49 -5.90 -2.03 -11.10
N ILE A 50 -5.30 -2.50 -9.99
CA ILE A 50 -4.12 -3.35 -10.03
C ILE A 50 -4.45 -4.74 -10.59
N LEU A 51 -5.59 -5.35 -10.20
CA LEU A 51 -6.03 -6.63 -10.74
C LEU A 51 -6.23 -6.55 -12.26
N GLY A 52 -6.85 -5.47 -12.75
CA GLY A 52 -6.97 -5.22 -14.18
C GLY A 52 -5.61 -5.08 -14.90
N GLN A 53 -4.64 -4.42 -14.27
CA GLN A 53 -3.28 -4.29 -14.81
C GLN A 53 -2.58 -5.65 -14.95
N VAL A 54 -2.72 -6.55 -13.98
CA VAL A 54 -2.07 -7.87 -14.00
C VAL A 54 -2.89 -8.95 -14.70
N GLY A 55 -4.01 -8.58 -15.32
CA GLY A 55 -4.88 -9.50 -16.06
C GLY A 55 -5.66 -10.47 -15.16
N LEU A 56 -5.82 -10.14 -13.88
CA LEU A 56 -6.57 -10.96 -12.94
C LEU A 56 -8.04 -10.50 -12.86
N PRO A 57 -9.00 -11.44 -12.87
CA PRO A 57 -10.41 -11.16 -12.66
C PRO A 57 -10.68 -10.40 -11.35
N VAL A 58 -11.66 -9.49 -11.35
CA VAL A 58 -12.00 -8.66 -10.18
C VAL A 58 -12.67 -9.46 -9.06
N GLU A 59 -13.17 -10.65 -9.37
CA GLU A 59 -13.80 -11.60 -8.46
C GLU A 59 -12.87 -11.98 -7.30
N TYR A 60 -11.54 -11.98 -7.54
CA TYR A 60 -10.55 -12.22 -6.49
C TYR A 60 -10.53 -11.15 -5.39
N LEU A 61 -11.13 -9.97 -5.63
CA LEU A 61 -11.30 -8.93 -4.62
C LEU A 61 -12.12 -9.44 -3.42
N ALA A 62 -13.07 -10.36 -3.63
CA ALA A 62 -13.93 -10.89 -2.58
C ALA A 62 -13.11 -11.56 -1.46
N ILE A 63 -12.00 -12.21 -1.80
CA ILE A 63 -11.09 -12.84 -0.83
C ILE A 63 -10.43 -11.79 0.06
N ILE A 64 -10.02 -10.67 -0.52
CA ILE A 64 -9.38 -9.57 0.23
C ILE A 64 -10.40 -8.80 1.05
N ALA A 65 -11.60 -8.59 0.52
CA ALA A 65 -12.67 -7.83 1.18
C ALA A 65 -13.02 -8.40 2.57
N VAL A 66 -12.92 -9.72 2.76
CA VAL A 66 -13.15 -10.40 4.05
C VAL A 66 -12.17 -9.93 5.13
N VAL A 67 -10.91 -9.69 4.76
CA VAL A 67 -9.85 -9.30 5.71
C VAL A 67 -9.55 -7.80 5.68
N ASP A 68 -10.06 -7.06 4.68
CA ASP A 68 -9.73 -5.66 4.43
C ASP A 68 -10.01 -4.78 5.65
N ARG A 69 -11.12 -5.02 6.37
CA ARG A 69 -11.45 -4.27 7.59
C ARG A 69 -10.38 -4.35 8.67
N LEU A 70 -9.84 -5.55 8.91
CA LEU A 70 -8.77 -5.74 9.90
C LEU A 70 -7.47 -5.10 9.42
N LEU A 71 -7.13 -5.31 8.13
CA LEU A 71 -5.92 -4.76 7.53
C LEU A 71 -5.95 -3.23 7.46
N ASP A 72 -7.12 -2.63 7.30
CA ASP A 72 -7.32 -1.18 7.29
C ASP A 72 -7.05 -0.59 8.67
N MET A 73 -7.58 -1.19 9.74
CA MET A 73 -7.28 -0.75 11.11
C MET A 73 -5.78 -0.80 11.43
N VAL A 74 -5.09 -1.89 11.05
CA VAL A 74 -3.64 -2.01 11.22
C VAL A 74 -2.91 -0.93 10.43
N ARG A 75 -3.36 -0.65 9.21
CA ARG A 75 -2.78 0.40 8.35
C ARG A 75 -2.92 1.78 8.96
N THR A 76 -4.09 2.13 9.50
CA THR A 76 -4.29 3.41 10.19
C THR A 76 -3.33 3.53 11.38
N SER A 77 -3.18 2.45 12.18
CA SER A 77 -2.23 2.44 13.30
C SER A 77 -0.78 2.65 12.87
N LEU A 78 -0.36 2.02 11.77
CA LEU A 78 0.98 2.19 11.22
C LEU A 78 1.21 3.61 10.68
N ASN A 79 0.22 4.19 10.00
CA ASN A 79 0.31 5.57 9.49
C ASN A 79 0.47 6.57 10.64
N VAL A 80 -0.32 6.43 11.72
CA VAL A 80 -0.18 7.29 12.90
C VAL A 80 1.19 7.10 13.56
N THR A 81 1.67 5.86 13.65
CA THR A 81 2.99 5.57 14.23
C THR A 81 4.12 6.20 13.42
N SER A 82 4.05 6.18 12.08
CA SER A 82 5.06 6.82 11.23
C SER A 82 5.08 8.34 11.40
N ASP A 83 3.92 8.98 11.56
CA ASP A 83 3.84 10.43 11.76
C ASP A 83 4.49 10.84 13.09
N LEU A 84 4.30 10.05 14.15
CA LEU A 84 4.96 10.27 15.44
C LEU A 84 6.49 10.11 15.34
N VAL A 85 6.95 9.08 14.61
CA VAL A 85 8.39 8.85 14.38
C VAL A 85 9.01 10.02 13.60
N VAL A 86 8.37 10.46 12.51
CA VAL A 86 8.84 11.60 11.70
C VAL A 86 8.85 12.87 12.53
N THR A 87 7.81 13.12 13.32
CA THR A 87 7.75 14.28 14.22
C THR A 87 8.94 14.29 15.19
N LYS A 88 9.29 13.14 15.77
CA LYS A 88 10.45 13.06 16.67
C LYS A 88 11.77 13.28 15.94
N ILE A 89 11.93 12.75 14.74
CA ILE A 89 13.13 12.96 13.92
C ILE A 89 13.29 14.44 13.57
N VAL A 90 12.21 15.12 13.20
CA VAL A 90 12.21 16.56 12.89
C VAL A 90 12.56 17.39 14.13
N ASP A 91 11.99 17.08 15.29
CA ASP A 91 12.33 17.74 16.57
C ASP A 91 13.84 17.64 16.87
N VAL A 92 14.40 16.43 16.84
CA VAL A 92 15.84 16.20 17.08
C VAL A 92 16.71 16.94 16.04
N SER A 93 16.32 16.89 14.78
CA SER A 93 17.06 17.54 13.69
C SER A 93 17.05 19.07 13.82
N THR A 94 15.93 19.63 14.29
CA THR A 94 15.76 21.08 14.51
C THR A 94 16.55 21.55 15.72
N GLN A 95 16.58 20.78 16.81
CA GLN A 95 17.39 21.10 18.00
C GLN A 95 18.88 21.10 17.67
N LYS A 96 19.37 20.08 16.97
CA LYS A 96 20.77 20.01 16.52
C LYS A 96 21.17 21.20 15.64
N SER A 97 20.27 21.67 14.78
CA SER A 97 20.50 22.86 13.95
C SER A 97 20.60 24.16 14.76
N LYS A 98 19.95 24.24 15.94
CA LYS A 98 20.05 25.39 16.84
C LYS A 98 21.32 25.39 17.69
N GLU A 99 21.90 24.22 17.94
CA GLU A 99 23.17 24.10 18.68
C GLU A 99 24.41 24.36 17.79
N THR A 100 24.26 24.32 16.46
CA THR A 100 25.36 24.51 15.49
C THR A 100 25.44 25.95 14.95
N ASN A 101 24.45 26.81 15.25
CA ASN A 101 24.45 28.25 14.94
C ASN A 101 24.60 29.07 16.22
#